data_AF-E6LPB2-F1
#
_entry.id   AF-E6LPB2-F1
#
_cell.length_a   1.000
_cell.length_b   1.000
_cell.length_c   1.000
_cell.angle_alpha   90.00
_cell.angle_beta   90.00
_cell.angle_gamma   90.00
#
_symmetry.space_group_name_H-M   'P 1'
#
loop_
_entity.id
_entity.type
_entity.pdbx_description
1 polymer ?
#
loop_
_entity_poly.entity_id
_entity_poly.type
_entity_poly.pdbx_seq_one_letter_code
_entity_poly.pdbx_strand_id
1 'polypeptide(L)'
;MDTKQEMLDCITSSVDLIMVTSDYSLIPYYSLDNNTIGRIKEYFSYDIESEDIVALISTSVMDPGKTGIVFTTSTVYTRDWGFFPDTDENWYWDADGANFSSSNDFDKEMLRIIMKELFDISMNGIVEGFKDVKDATKDIAQGFKDLFDALGNLNK
;
A
#
# COMPACT_ATOMS: atom_id res chain seq x y z
N MET A 1 2.74 -7.43 12.44
CA MET A 1 3.71 -6.40 12.03
C MET A 1 2.93 -5.31 11.29
N ASP A 2 3.40 -4.06 11.14
CA ASP A 2 2.57 -3.04 10.45
C ASP A 2 2.58 -3.33 8.95
N THR A 3 1.49 -3.90 8.43
CA THR A 3 1.31 -4.24 7.01
C THR A 3 1.74 -3.09 6.09
N LYS A 4 1.45 -1.84 6.48
CA LYS A 4 1.79 -0.67 5.68
C LYS A 4 3.30 -0.44 5.60
N GLN A 5 4.03 -0.70 6.68
CA GLN A 5 5.49 -0.63 6.70
C GLN A 5 6.12 -1.77 5.89
N GLU A 6 5.56 -2.98 5.94
CA GLU A 6 6.04 -4.10 5.12
C GLU A 6 5.91 -3.83 3.62
N MET A 7 4.78 -3.24 3.22
CA MET A 7 4.56 -2.81 1.84
C MET A 7 5.58 -1.74 1.44
N LEU A 8 5.87 -0.78 2.30
CA LEU A 8 6.90 0.23 2.04
C LEU A 8 8.30 -0.42 1.88
N ASP A 9 8.64 -1.40 2.71
CA ASP A 9 9.91 -2.10 2.63
C ASP A 9 10.05 -2.90 1.32
N CYS A 10 8.96 -3.55 0.88
CA CYS A 10 8.87 -4.20 -0.44
C CYS A 10 9.09 -3.22 -1.59
N ILE A 11 8.40 -2.06 -1.57
CA ILE A 11 8.56 -1.02 -2.59
C ILE A 11 9.99 -0.46 -2.60
N THR A 12 10.53 -0.16 -1.41
CA THR A 12 11.88 0.41 -1.25
C THR A 12 12.96 -0.54 -1.74
N SER A 13 12.81 -1.84 -1.52
CA SER A 13 13.78 -2.84 -2.00
C SER A 13 13.68 -3.12 -3.51
N SER A 14 12.56 -2.74 -4.14
CA SER A 14 12.25 -3.06 -5.54
C SER A 14 12.32 -1.86 -6.48
N VAL A 15 12.50 -0.64 -5.96
CA VAL A 15 12.41 0.59 -6.76
C VAL A 15 13.41 0.65 -7.92
N ASP A 16 14.62 0.12 -7.74
CA ASP A 16 15.64 0.05 -8.79
C ASP A 16 15.32 -0.97 -9.89
N LEU A 17 14.39 -1.89 -9.65
CA LEU A 17 13.87 -2.81 -10.66
C LEU A 17 12.64 -2.23 -11.36
N ILE A 18 11.87 -1.40 -10.67
CA ILE A 18 10.70 -0.72 -11.22
C ILE A 18 11.14 0.41 -12.15
N MET A 19 12.05 1.28 -11.70
CA MET A 19 12.41 2.49 -12.43
C MET A 19 13.51 2.20 -13.44
N VAL A 20 13.26 2.56 -14.70
CA VAL A 20 14.24 2.45 -15.80
C VAL A 20 15.21 3.64 -15.78
N THR A 21 14.73 4.80 -15.29
CA THR A 21 15.56 5.99 -15.14
C THR A 21 16.19 6.05 -13.75
N SER A 22 17.37 6.64 -13.63
CA SER A 22 18.08 6.79 -12.34
C SER A 22 17.73 8.09 -11.59
N ASP A 23 17.00 9.01 -12.24
CA ASP A 23 16.64 10.31 -11.68
C ASP A 23 15.20 10.24 -11.15
N TYR A 24 15.05 9.61 -9.98
CA TYR A 24 13.78 9.51 -9.28
C TYR A 24 13.95 9.78 -7.78
N SER A 25 12.84 10.12 -7.14
CA SER A 25 12.71 10.23 -5.69
C SER A 25 11.65 9.26 -5.20
N LEU A 26 11.97 8.50 -4.15
CA LEU A 26 11.02 7.70 -3.39
C LEU A 26 10.67 8.48 -2.11
N ILE A 27 9.40 8.83 -1.94
CA ILE A 27 8.88 9.55 -0.79
C ILE A 27 7.94 8.62 -0.02
N PRO A 28 8.34 8.13 1.17
CA PRO A 28 7.54 7.23 1.97
C PRO A 28 6.36 7.96 2.64
N TYR A 29 5.32 7.21 3.02
CA TYR A 29 4.09 7.78 3.60
C TYR A 29 4.31 8.70 4.80
N TYR A 30 5.28 8.40 5.67
CA TYR A 30 5.57 9.22 6.85
C TYR A 30 6.30 10.53 6.53
N SER A 31 6.76 10.72 5.28
CA SER A 31 7.42 11.93 4.80
C SER A 31 6.54 12.77 3.86
N LEU A 32 5.30 12.33 3.58
CA LEU A 32 4.37 13.07 2.73
C LEU A 32 3.73 14.21 3.52
N ASP A 33 3.97 15.45 3.09
CA ASP A 33 3.27 16.61 3.61
C ASP A 33 1.88 16.79 2.97
N ASN A 34 1.04 17.63 3.59
CA ASN A 34 -0.33 17.89 3.11
C ASN A 34 -0.36 18.47 1.69
N ASN A 35 0.68 19.19 1.27
CA ASN A 35 0.77 19.75 -0.07
C ASN A 35 0.98 18.63 -1.10
N THR A 36 1.93 17.73 -0.83
CA THR A 36 2.24 16.57 -1.66
C THR A 36 1.04 15.64 -1.76
N ILE A 37 0.36 15.37 -0.64
CA ILE A 37 -0.89 14.59 -0.63
C ILE A 37 -1.98 15.26 -1.47
N GLY A 38 -2.15 16.58 -1.33
CA GLY A 38 -3.11 17.34 -2.14
C GLY A 38 -2.83 17.21 -3.64
N ARG A 39 -1.56 17.29 -4.05
CA ARG A 39 -1.13 17.11 -5.44
C ARG A 39 -1.29 15.67 -5.92
N ILE A 40 -1.04 14.67 -5.07
CA ILE A 40 -1.33 13.26 -5.38
C ILE A 40 -2.81 13.12 -5.74
N LYS A 41 -3.70 13.65 -4.91
CA LYS A 41 -5.15 13.58 -5.16
C LYS A 41 -5.57 14.33 -6.43
N GLU A 42 -5.03 15.53 -6.63
CA GLU A 42 -5.32 16.36 -7.80
C GLU A 42 -4.89 15.70 -9.11
N TYR A 43 -3.70 15.09 -9.13
CA TYR A 43 -3.12 14.56 -10.36
C TYR A 43 -3.41 13.08 -10.58
N PHE A 44 -3.52 12.24 -9.55
CA PHE A 44 -3.78 10.81 -9.75
C PHE A 44 -5.26 10.50 -9.65
N SER A 45 -5.85 10.70 -8.47
CA SER A 45 -7.28 10.49 -8.22
C SER A 45 -7.69 11.14 -6.89
N TYR A 46 -8.81 11.87 -6.89
CA TYR A 46 -9.37 12.48 -5.67
C TYR A 46 -9.87 11.45 -4.65
N ASP A 47 -10.11 10.22 -5.10
CA ASP A 47 -10.61 9.11 -4.28
C ASP A 47 -9.50 8.42 -3.46
N ILE A 48 -8.23 8.77 -3.69
CA ILE A 48 -7.11 8.25 -2.88
C ILE A 48 -7.22 8.82 -1.48
N GLU A 49 -7.42 7.95 -0.48
CA GLU A 49 -7.38 8.34 0.92
C GLU A 49 -5.94 8.53 1.41
N SER A 50 -5.71 9.59 2.17
CA SER A 50 -4.36 9.96 2.61
C SER A 50 -3.73 8.89 3.51
N GLU A 51 -4.56 8.18 4.26
CA GLU A 51 -4.16 7.08 5.14
C GLU A 51 -3.79 5.80 4.39
N ASP A 52 -4.24 5.65 3.14
CA ASP A 52 -3.91 4.48 2.31
C ASP A 52 -2.62 4.64 1.53
N ILE A 53 -2.09 5.86 1.38
CA ILE A 53 -0.85 6.09 0.62
C ILE A 53 0.33 5.44 1.36
N VAL A 54 1.08 4.57 0.67
CA VAL A 54 2.28 3.89 1.17
C VAL A 54 3.55 4.60 0.70
N ALA A 55 3.63 4.94 -0.58
CA ALA A 55 4.78 5.62 -1.16
C ALA A 55 4.44 6.36 -2.45
N LEU A 56 5.20 7.41 -2.74
CA LEU A 56 5.24 8.08 -4.04
C LEU A 56 6.64 7.89 -4.64
N ILE A 57 6.72 7.36 -5.86
CA ILE A 57 7.92 7.38 -6.69
C ILE A 57 7.70 8.46 -7.74
N SER A 58 8.68 9.32 -8.00
CA SER A 58 8.53 10.42 -8.95
C SER A 58 9.86 10.79 -9.61
N THR A 59 9.88 10.97 -10.93
CA THR A 59 11.09 11.39 -11.71
C THR A 59 11.26 12.91 -11.81
N SER A 60 10.31 13.66 -11.27
CA SER A 60 10.37 15.04 -10.78
C SER A 60 9.02 15.31 -10.16
N VAL A 61 8.97 15.99 -9.02
CA VAL A 61 7.73 16.21 -8.25
C VAL A 61 6.76 17.12 -9.04
N MET A 62 6.05 16.51 -10.00
CA MET A 62 5.01 17.00 -10.90
C MET A 62 5.42 18.03 -11.98
N ASP A 63 6.47 17.74 -12.75
CA ASP A 63 6.80 18.52 -13.96
C ASP A 63 6.22 17.87 -15.24
N PRO A 64 5.79 18.65 -16.26
CA PRO A 64 5.40 18.13 -17.56
C PRO A 64 6.49 17.28 -18.22
N GLY A 65 6.14 16.10 -18.75
CA GLY A 65 7.06 15.15 -19.38
C GLY A 65 7.81 14.22 -18.41
N LYS A 66 7.33 14.08 -17.18
CA LYS A 66 7.87 13.19 -16.15
C LYS A 66 6.86 12.09 -15.79
N THR A 67 7.26 11.19 -14.91
CA THR A 67 6.51 10.00 -14.50
C THR A 67 6.49 9.88 -12.99
N GLY A 68 5.55 9.11 -12.48
CA GLY A 68 5.27 9.01 -11.07
C GLY A 68 4.24 7.93 -10.82
N ILE A 69 4.44 7.31 -9.66
CA ILE A 69 3.80 6.08 -9.26
C ILE A 69 3.38 6.27 -7.80
N VAL A 70 2.10 6.15 -7.53
CA VAL A 70 1.56 6.19 -6.16
C VAL A 70 1.14 4.78 -5.79
N PHE A 71 1.78 4.25 -4.76
CA PHE A 71 1.38 3.00 -4.14
C PHE A 71 0.46 3.30 -2.96
N THR A 72 -0.70 2.66 -2.95
CA THR A 72 -1.58 2.62 -1.79
C THR A 72 -1.56 1.23 -1.15
N THR A 73 -2.37 1.02 -0.12
CA THR A 73 -2.58 -0.27 0.55
C THR A 73 -3.23 -1.34 -0.34
N SER A 74 -3.84 -0.95 -1.48
CA SER A 74 -4.59 -1.89 -2.34
C SER A 74 -4.43 -1.65 -3.84
N THR A 75 -3.87 -0.51 -4.24
CA THR A 75 -3.86 -0.05 -5.63
C THR A 75 -2.56 0.64 -5.95
N VAL A 76 -2.05 0.45 -7.17
CA VAL A 76 -1.00 1.29 -7.74
C VAL A 76 -1.61 2.19 -8.79
N TYR A 77 -1.26 3.47 -8.70
CA TYR A 77 -1.59 4.47 -9.70
C TYR A 77 -0.32 4.86 -10.44
N THR A 78 -0.35 4.85 -11.77
CA THR A 78 0.75 5.40 -12.59
C THR A 78 0.22 6.55 -13.42
N ARG A 79 1.07 7.56 -13.63
CA ARG A 79 0.74 8.66 -14.52
C ARG A 79 1.98 9.02 -15.34
N ASP A 80 1.76 9.39 -16.59
CA ASP A 80 2.76 10.04 -17.44
C ASP A 80 2.26 11.47 -17.71
N TRP A 81 3.09 12.48 -17.42
CA TRP A 81 2.74 13.89 -17.56
C TRP A 81 2.97 14.40 -19.00
N GLY A 82 2.75 13.54 -20.00
CA GLY A 82 2.75 13.87 -21.42
C GLY A 82 1.61 14.81 -21.85
N PHE A 83 1.39 14.92 -23.16
CA PHE A 83 0.44 15.91 -23.75
C PHE A 83 -1.04 15.63 -23.42
N PHE A 84 -1.39 14.36 -23.17
CA PHE A 84 -2.69 13.92 -22.67
C PHE A 84 -2.44 13.00 -21.48
N PRO A 85 -2.31 13.58 -20.27
CA PRO A 85 -1.93 12.80 -19.11
C PRO A 85 -3.14 12.03 -18.56
N ASP A 86 -3.13 10.71 -18.74
CA ASP A 86 -4.08 9.78 -18.14
C ASP A 86 -3.43 9.08 -16.92
N THR A 87 -4.24 8.83 -15.89
CA THR A 87 -3.85 8.00 -14.75
C THR A 87 -4.29 6.58 -15.03
N ASP A 88 -3.38 5.63 -14.96
CA ASP A 88 -3.74 4.22 -14.86
C ASP A 88 -3.95 3.85 -13.40
N GLU A 89 -5.06 3.18 -13.12
CA GLU A 89 -5.42 2.65 -11.81
C GLU A 89 -5.45 1.14 -11.88
N ASN A 90 -4.62 0.46 -11.09
CA ASN A 90 -4.51 -0.99 -11.12
C ASN A 90 -4.52 -1.57 -9.69
N TRP A 91 -5.50 -2.42 -9.41
CA TRP A 91 -5.67 -3.05 -8.11
C TRP A 91 -4.75 -4.25 -7.94
N TYR A 92 -4.17 -4.44 -6.75
CA TYR A 92 -3.22 -5.53 -6.51
C TYR A 92 -3.82 -6.93 -6.70
N TRP A 93 -5.12 -7.08 -6.42
CA TRP A 93 -5.84 -8.36 -6.62
C TRP A 93 -5.98 -8.76 -8.09
N ASP A 94 -5.81 -7.82 -9.03
CA ASP A 94 -5.88 -8.04 -10.49
C ASP A 94 -4.55 -7.70 -11.18
N ALA A 95 -3.43 -8.03 -10.54
CA ALA A 95 -2.09 -7.74 -11.08
C ALA A 95 -1.85 -8.35 -12.48
N ASP A 96 -2.48 -9.48 -12.80
CA ASP A 96 -2.39 -10.11 -14.13
C ASP A 96 -3.16 -9.35 -15.21
N GLY A 97 -4.27 -8.69 -14.84
CA GLY A 97 -5.06 -7.82 -15.71
C GLY A 97 -4.53 -6.40 -15.83
N ALA A 98 -3.51 -6.05 -15.03
CA ALA A 98 -3.02 -4.69 -14.91
C ALA A 98 -2.51 -4.12 -16.24
N ASN A 99 -3.02 -2.94 -16.58
CA ASN A 99 -2.65 -2.22 -17.78
C ASN A 99 -2.04 -0.86 -17.42
N PHE A 100 -0.88 -0.58 -18.00
CA PHE A 100 -0.18 0.67 -17.81
C PHE A 100 -0.03 1.35 -19.16
N SER A 101 -0.37 2.63 -19.24
CA SER A 101 -0.04 3.50 -20.36
C SER A 101 1.48 3.50 -20.61
N SER A 102 1.90 3.79 -21.85
CA SER A 102 3.30 3.72 -22.26
C SER A 102 4.13 4.87 -21.68
N SER A 103 4.52 4.77 -20.41
CA SER A 103 5.67 5.50 -19.90
C SER A 103 6.95 4.75 -20.32
N ASN A 104 8.02 5.48 -20.64
CA ASN A 104 9.36 4.92 -20.85
C ASN A 104 10.18 4.85 -19.55
N ASP A 105 9.59 5.27 -18.42
CA ASP A 105 10.33 5.53 -17.18
C ASP A 105 10.26 4.38 -16.17
N PHE A 106 9.34 3.42 -16.36
CA PHE A 106 9.21 2.24 -15.50
C PHE A 106 8.98 0.94 -16.26
N ASP A 107 9.43 -0.17 -15.68
CA ASP A 107 9.21 -1.52 -16.17
C ASP A 107 7.84 -2.03 -15.69
N LYS A 108 6.95 -2.23 -16.67
CA LYS A 108 5.57 -2.67 -16.44
C LYS A 108 5.48 -4.10 -15.91
N GLU A 109 6.38 -4.99 -16.35
CA GLU A 109 6.38 -6.36 -15.87
C GLU A 109 6.84 -6.42 -14.41
N MET A 110 7.85 -5.62 -14.06
CA MET A 110 8.27 -5.49 -12.66
C MET A 110 7.18 -4.89 -11.79
N LEU A 111 6.42 -3.89 -12.28
CA LEU A 111 5.26 -3.39 -11.55
C LEU A 111 4.23 -4.50 -11.28
N ARG A 112 3.89 -5.35 -12.26
CA ARG A 112 2.97 -6.48 -12.03
C ARG A 112 3.49 -7.48 -11.01
N ILE A 113 4.79 -7.76 -11.01
CA ILE A 113 5.42 -8.64 -10.02
C ILE A 113 5.26 -8.03 -8.62
N ILE A 114 5.60 -6.76 -8.45
CA ILE A 114 5.49 -6.07 -7.17
C ILE A 114 4.04 -5.94 -6.70
N MET A 115 3.08 -5.71 -7.60
CA MET A 115 1.66 -5.75 -7.25
C MET A 115 1.25 -7.07 -6.61
N LYS A 116 1.76 -8.22 -7.09
CA LYS A 116 1.48 -9.54 -6.50
C LYS A 116 2.09 -9.68 -5.12
N GLU A 117 3.32 -9.23 -4.93
CA GLU A 117 3.97 -9.24 -3.61
C GLU A 117 3.23 -8.36 -2.60
N LEU A 118 2.80 -7.16 -3.03
CA LEU A 118 1.99 -6.25 -2.21
C LEU A 118 0.63 -6.83 -1.88
N PHE A 119 0.00 -7.56 -2.81
CA PHE A 119 -1.23 -8.31 -2.52
C PHE A 119 -1.00 -9.37 -1.44
N ASP A 120 0.06 -10.17 -1.56
CA ASP A 120 0.39 -11.22 -0.58
C ASP A 120 0.66 -10.64 0.82
N ILE A 121 1.39 -9.51 0.91
CA ILE A 121 1.60 -8.77 2.16
C ILE A 121 0.25 -8.34 2.76
N SER A 122 -0.63 -7.74 1.95
CA SER A 122 -1.95 -7.30 2.40
C SER A 122 -2.80 -8.47 2.95
N MET A 123 -2.77 -9.62 2.28
CA MET A 123 -3.50 -10.81 2.68
C MET A 123 -2.93 -11.44 3.95
N ASN A 124 -1.61 -11.47 4.12
CA ASN A 124 -0.98 -11.96 5.34
C ASN A 124 -1.35 -11.08 6.54
N GLY A 125 -1.34 -9.75 6.39
CA GLY A 125 -1.79 -8.82 7.42
C GLY A 125 -3.24 -9.05 7.84
N ILE A 126 -4.14 -9.30 6.88
CA ILE A 126 -5.54 -9.65 7.16
C ILE A 126 -5.65 -10.96 7.95
N VAL A 127 -4.91 -12.00 7.53
CA VAL A 127 -4.93 -13.32 8.20
C VAL A 127 -4.38 -13.24 9.62
N GLU A 128 -3.32 -12.47 9.85
CA GLU A 128 -2.79 -12.21 11.19
C GLU A 128 -3.82 -11.48 12.06
N GLY A 129 -4.45 -10.43 11.54
CA GLY A 129 -5.52 -9.72 12.26
C GLY A 129 -6.69 -10.62 12.66
N PHE A 130 -7.09 -11.57 11.80
CA PHE A 130 -8.12 -12.56 12.14
C PHE A 130 -7.68 -13.53 13.25
N LYS A 131 -6.40 -13.93 13.28
CA LYS A 131 -5.86 -14.77 14.36
C LYS A 131 -5.89 -14.00 15.69
N ASP A 132 -5.44 -12.76 15.68
CA ASP A 132 -5.41 -11.91 16.87
C ASP A 132 -6.81 -11.69 17.45
N VAL A 133 -7.82 -11.41 16.60
CA VAL A 133 -9.23 -11.28 17.05
C VAL A 133 -9.74 -12.58 17.65
N LYS A 134 -9.41 -13.73 17.03
CA LYS A 134 -9.83 -15.04 17.53
C LYS A 134 -9.19 -15.36 18.89
N ASP A 135 -7.92 -15.04 19.06
CA ASP A 135 -7.21 -15.31 20.31
C ASP A 135 -7.64 -14.33 21.41
N ALA A 136 -7.84 -13.05 21.09
CA ALA A 136 -8.45 -12.09 22.02
C ALA A 136 -9.85 -12.53 22.48
N THR A 137 -10.66 -13.10 21.59
CA THR A 137 -11.99 -13.63 21.95
C THR A 137 -11.90 -14.84 22.87
N LYS A 138 -10.91 -15.73 22.66
CA LYS A 138 -10.67 -16.86 23.57
C LYS A 138 -10.18 -16.40 24.94
N ASP A 139 -9.28 -15.44 24.99
CA ASP A 139 -8.74 -14.91 26.24
C ASP A 139 -9.85 -14.24 27.07
N ILE A 140 -10.75 -13.49 26.43
CA ILE A 140 -11.95 -12.94 27.07
C ILE A 140 -12.83 -14.08 27.62
N ALA A 141 -13.10 -15.11 26.81
CA ALA A 141 -13.93 -16.24 27.24
C ALA A 141 -13.31 -17.01 28.41
N GLN A 142 -11.99 -17.18 28.41
CA GLN A 142 -11.25 -17.81 29.51
C GLN A 142 -11.28 -16.94 30.77
N GLY A 143 -11.09 -15.62 30.65
CA GLY A 143 -11.20 -14.70 31.77
C GLY A 143 -12.59 -14.70 32.42
N PHE A 144 -13.66 -14.82 31.63
CA PHE A 144 -15.02 -15.01 32.15
C PHE A 144 -15.16 -16.34 32.89
N LYS A 145 -14.62 -17.43 32.34
CA LYS A 145 -14.66 -18.75 32.97
C LYS A 145 -13.94 -18.77 34.32
N ASP A 146 -12.73 -18.21 34.36
CA ASP A 146 -11.92 -18.13 35.59
C ASP A 146 -12.64 -17.31 36.67
N LEU A 147 -13.33 -16.22 36.27
CA LEU A 147 -14.16 -15.42 37.18
C LEU A 147 -15.33 -16.24 37.77
N PHE A 148 -16.03 -17.02 36.94
CA PHE A 148 -17.13 -17.87 37.41
C PHE A 148 -16.66 -18.99 38.33
N ASP A 149 -15.52 -19.62 38.03
CA ASP A 149 -14.93 -20.66 38.87
C ASP A 149 -14.48 -20.08 40.24
N ALA A 150 -13.91 -18.88 40.25
CA ALA A 150 -13.54 -18.18 41.47
C ALA A 150 -14.76 -17.83 42.34
N LEU A 151 -15.85 -17.34 41.74
CA LEU A 151 -17.11 -17.07 42.44
C LEU A 151 -17.78 -18.35 42.96
N GLY A 152 -17.71 -19.45 42.21
CA GLY A 152 -18.24 -20.75 42.63
C GLY A 152 -17.48 -21.35 43.83
N ASN A 153 -16.18 -21.06 43.95
CA ASN A 153 -15.37 -21.49 45.09
C ASN A 153 -15.51 -20.60 46.34
N LEU A 154 -15.99 -19.36 46.20
CA LEU A 154 -16.29 -18.47 47.34
C LEU A 154 -17.59 -18.84 48.08
N ASN A 155 -18.47 -19.61 47.45
CA ASN A 155 -19.76 -20.06 48.01
C ASN A 155 -19.72 -21.49 48.60
N LYS A 156 -18.54 -22.07 48.80
CA LYS A 156 -18.31 -23.34 49.50
C LYS A 156 -17.61 -23.11 50.83
#